data_AF-A0A5S3Z633-F1
#
_entry.id   AF-A0A5S3Z633-F1
#
_cell.length_a   1.000
_cell.length_b   1.000
_cell.length_c   1.000
_cell.angle_alpha   90.00
_cell.angle_beta   90.00
_cell.angle_gamma   90.00
#
_symmetry.space_group_name_H-M   'P 1'
#
loop_
_entity.id
_entity.type
_entity.pdbx_description
1 polymer ?
#
loop_
_entity_poly.entity_id
_entity_poly.type
_entity_poly.pdbx_seq_one_letter_code
_entity_poly.pdbx_strand_id
1 'polypeptide(L)'
;MRTSVIILLALLLCASSSFSPHLASHLAANSASYLGYWHRYQPHSIDYQSLNQAQLRVLAGQSVAPAQLALAVKLLNDHRIEDATPYWQAALSHQNDTQAVQWQQLTKRLLLNEQWHSLTTISQHRTLSEEVAQPLLMHQGVPPSRITVDYAQHHDFEVRLGAIEARQCDYNILLLADHAQGIDRLKQLRERYLAKAEPQPGLMCLSKPVYMGSQLDCTSSRGGYARCNWQPLAEQPSRLPPGFDFIVMMTKQGRANVQAGVMQLSTEAPYHVFLHELMHFAGFTDEYPGPKAQQHACTDKGQIYANLYVDDTRPSGWYKSEFCNNGRGYKPTEQISIMQHSEVGLSPLYRRLWVKQLRQHSDELLRYQDYFHRLSALPIWLQRHPLATHGAGEGRTTINQANN
;
A
#
# COMPACT_ATOMS: atom_id res chain seq x y z
N MET A 1 -79.93 -27.03 -22.92
CA MET A 1 -78.96 -27.95 -22.26
C MET A 1 -77.80 -28.41 -23.15
N ARG A 2 -77.86 -28.38 -24.49
CA ARG A 2 -76.76 -28.87 -25.35
C ARG A 2 -75.60 -27.89 -25.61
N THR A 3 -75.83 -26.58 -25.53
CA THR A 3 -74.79 -25.57 -25.75
C THR A 3 -73.87 -25.36 -24.53
N SER A 4 -74.40 -25.50 -23.31
CA SER A 4 -73.62 -25.36 -22.07
C SER A 4 -72.61 -26.50 -21.86
N VAL A 5 -72.90 -27.71 -22.35
CA VAL A 5 -72.00 -28.88 -22.23
C VAL A 5 -70.83 -28.78 -23.21
N ILE A 6 -71.04 -28.22 -24.41
CA ILE A 6 -69.98 -28.04 -25.41
C ILE A 6 -69.00 -26.95 -24.97
N ILE A 7 -69.47 -25.87 -24.33
CA ILE A 7 -68.60 -24.83 -23.77
C ILE A 7 -67.82 -25.37 -22.57
N LEU A 8 -68.42 -26.21 -21.72
CA LEU A 8 -67.72 -26.85 -20.61
C LEU A 8 -66.66 -27.84 -21.10
N LEU A 9 -66.95 -28.63 -22.14
CA LEU A 9 -65.97 -29.53 -22.76
C LEU A 9 -64.85 -28.78 -23.48
N ALA A 10 -65.12 -27.65 -24.14
CA ALA A 10 -64.10 -26.80 -24.74
C ALA A 10 -63.20 -26.12 -23.69
N LEU A 11 -63.75 -25.70 -22.55
CA LEU A 11 -62.98 -25.17 -21.42
C LEU A 11 -62.16 -26.26 -20.71
N LEU A 12 -62.67 -27.49 -20.62
CA LEU A 12 -61.94 -28.65 -20.08
C LEU A 12 -60.84 -29.15 -21.03
N LEU A 13 -60.99 -28.99 -22.34
CA LEU A 13 -59.96 -29.31 -23.35
C LEU A 13 -58.86 -28.24 -23.43
N CYS A 14 -59.15 -26.97 -23.08
CA CYS A 14 -58.12 -25.94 -22.94
C CYS A 14 -57.38 -25.98 -21.59
N ALA A 15 -57.95 -26.64 -20.57
CA ALA A 15 -57.29 -26.84 -19.27
C ALA A 15 -56.24 -27.97 -19.26
N SER A 16 -56.16 -28.75 -20.35
CA SER A 16 -55.19 -29.82 -20.56
C SER A 16 -54.25 -29.53 -21.72
N SER A 17 -53.92 -28.25 -21.96
CA SER A 17 -52.69 -27.92 -22.68
C SER A 17 -51.53 -28.34 -21.78
N SER A 18 -51.10 -29.60 -21.94
CA SER A 18 -49.78 -30.05 -21.55
C SER A 18 -48.79 -29.10 -22.22
N PHE A 19 -48.38 -28.07 -21.47
CA PHE A 19 -47.34 -27.15 -21.90
C PHE A 19 -46.14 -28.01 -22.27
N SER A 20 -45.86 -28.13 -23.56
CA SER A 20 -44.68 -28.83 -24.02
C SER A 20 -43.49 -28.24 -23.28
N PRO A 21 -42.66 -29.07 -22.61
CA PRO A 21 -41.51 -28.58 -21.86
C PRO A 21 -40.61 -27.68 -22.70
N HIS A 22 -40.56 -27.91 -24.02
CA HIS A 22 -39.82 -27.10 -24.98
C HIS A 22 -40.45 -25.74 -25.28
N LEU A 23 -41.79 -25.65 -25.32
CA LEU A 23 -42.47 -24.37 -25.57
C LEU A 23 -42.38 -23.47 -24.34
N ALA A 24 -42.52 -24.07 -23.15
CA ALA A 24 -42.40 -23.37 -21.89
C ALA A 24 -40.95 -22.93 -21.61
N SER A 25 -39.94 -23.74 -21.93
CA SER A 25 -38.53 -23.33 -21.84
C SER A 25 -38.20 -22.20 -22.83
N HIS A 26 -38.74 -22.25 -24.05
CA HIS A 26 -38.56 -21.18 -25.04
C HIS A 26 -39.25 -19.86 -24.62
N LEU A 27 -40.43 -19.92 -24.01
CA LEU A 27 -41.12 -18.74 -23.48
C LEU A 27 -40.45 -18.18 -22.23
N ALA A 28 -39.92 -19.04 -21.35
CA ALA A 28 -39.12 -18.65 -20.19
C ALA A 28 -37.81 -17.96 -20.59
N ALA A 29 -37.17 -18.42 -21.67
CA ALA A 29 -35.98 -17.77 -22.23
C ALA A 29 -36.26 -16.36 -22.80
N ASN A 30 -37.50 -16.07 -23.21
CA ASN A 30 -37.86 -14.84 -23.93
C ASN A 30 -38.78 -13.88 -23.16
N SER A 31 -39.32 -14.28 -22.00
CA SER A 31 -40.19 -13.43 -21.20
C SER A 31 -39.99 -13.66 -19.70
N ALA A 32 -39.70 -12.57 -18.98
CA ALA A 32 -39.41 -12.62 -17.55
C ALA A 32 -40.59 -13.17 -16.73
N SER A 33 -41.82 -12.88 -17.15
CA SER A 33 -43.06 -13.34 -16.51
C SER A 33 -43.22 -14.87 -16.55
N TYR A 34 -42.91 -15.51 -17.68
CA TYR A 34 -43.01 -16.96 -17.82
C TYR A 34 -41.85 -17.69 -17.12
N LEU A 35 -40.68 -17.05 -17.01
CA LEU A 35 -39.54 -17.63 -16.31
C LEU A 35 -39.83 -17.91 -14.83
N GLY A 36 -40.52 -16.98 -14.15
CA GLY A 36 -40.94 -17.20 -12.75
C GLY A 36 -41.90 -18.38 -12.59
N TYR A 37 -42.84 -18.55 -13.54
CA TYR A 37 -43.72 -19.72 -13.57
C TYR A 37 -42.92 -21.00 -13.83
N TRP A 38 -42.05 -21.01 -14.84
CA TRP A 38 -41.23 -22.18 -15.21
C TRP A 38 -40.30 -22.65 -14.09
N HIS A 39 -39.62 -21.72 -13.39
CA HIS A 39 -38.75 -22.04 -12.26
C HIS A 39 -39.49 -22.84 -11.17
N ARG A 40 -40.78 -22.56 -10.93
CA ARG A 40 -41.59 -23.31 -9.94
C ARG A 40 -41.76 -24.79 -10.29
N TYR A 41 -41.73 -25.14 -11.58
CA TYR A 41 -41.91 -26.51 -12.05
C TYR A 41 -40.59 -27.24 -12.35
N GLN A 42 -39.55 -26.54 -12.82
CA GLN A 42 -38.23 -27.13 -13.14
C GLN A 42 -37.04 -26.26 -12.69
N PRO A 43 -36.80 -26.12 -11.37
CA PRO A 43 -35.79 -25.19 -10.82
C PRO A 43 -34.34 -25.56 -11.17
N HIS A 44 -34.05 -26.84 -11.47
CA HIS A 44 -32.69 -27.33 -11.74
C HIS A 44 -32.22 -27.14 -13.19
N SER A 45 -33.07 -26.61 -14.09
CA SER A 45 -32.78 -26.46 -15.51
C SER A 45 -32.25 -25.08 -15.92
N ILE A 46 -32.13 -24.15 -14.96
CA ILE A 46 -31.88 -22.73 -15.25
C ILE A 46 -30.41 -22.38 -15.02
N ASP A 47 -29.73 -21.93 -16.09
CA ASP A 47 -28.45 -21.24 -16.00
C ASP A 47 -28.66 -19.75 -15.72
N TYR A 48 -28.53 -19.36 -14.46
CA TYR A 48 -28.72 -17.99 -13.99
C TYR A 48 -27.73 -16.98 -14.59
N GLN A 49 -26.55 -17.41 -15.04
CA GLN A 49 -25.53 -16.49 -15.56
C GLN A 49 -25.90 -15.97 -16.97
N SER A 50 -26.57 -16.82 -17.76
CA SER A 50 -27.06 -16.49 -19.09
C SER A 50 -28.22 -15.49 -19.11
N LEU A 51 -28.96 -15.36 -18.00
CA LEU A 51 -30.16 -14.53 -17.92
C LEU A 51 -29.84 -13.03 -17.97
N ASN A 52 -30.75 -12.24 -18.56
CA ASN A 52 -30.66 -10.78 -18.53
C ASN A 52 -31.16 -10.21 -17.18
N GLN A 53 -30.92 -8.92 -16.92
CA GLN A 53 -31.30 -8.30 -15.64
C GLN A 53 -32.82 -8.33 -15.39
N ALA A 54 -33.66 -8.20 -16.41
CA ALA A 54 -35.11 -8.21 -16.24
C ALA A 54 -35.62 -9.59 -15.78
N GLN A 55 -35.10 -10.66 -16.40
CA GLN A 55 -35.34 -12.04 -16.00
C GLN A 55 -34.86 -12.32 -14.57
N LEU A 56 -33.64 -11.88 -14.26
CA LEU A 56 -33.07 -12.05 -12.93
C LEU A 56 -33.85 -11.29 -11.86
N ARG A 57 -34.36 -10.08 -12.15
CA ARG A 57 -35.22 -9.33 -11.20
C ARG A 57 -36.49 -10.09 -10.84
N VAL A 58 -37.15 -10.74 -11.82
CA VAL A 58 -38.36 -11.53 -11.54
C VAL A 58 -38.05 -12.70 -10.61
N LEU A 59 -36.97 -13.44 -10.86
CA LEU A 59 -36.57 -14.57 -10.01
C LEU A 59 -36.06 -14.11 -8.64
N ALA A 60 -35.29 -13.02 -8.59
CA ALA A 60 -34.81 -12.44 -7.34
C ALA A 60 -35.95 -11.95 -6.44
N GLY A 61 -37.02 -11.39 -7.04
CA GLY A 61 -38.24 -11.00 -6.34
C GLY A 61 -39.06 -12.18 -5.79
N GLN A 62 -38.76 -13.41 -6.22
CA GLN A 62 -39.31 -14.65 -5.67
C GLN A 62 -38.38 -15.31 -4.65
N SER A 63 -37.40 -14.57 -4.13
CA SER A 63 -36.40 -15.06 -3.17
C SER A 63 -35.54 -16.23 -3.68
N VAL A 64 -35.31 -16.29 -5.00
CA VAL A 64 -34.41 -17.29 -5.60
C VAL A 64 -32.96 -16.84 -5.43
N ALA A 65 -32.26 -17.39 -4.43
CA ALA A 65 -30.90 -16.98 -4.07
C ALA A 65 -29.87 -16.99 -5.23
N PRO A 66 -29.81 -18.02 -6.12
CA PRO A 66 -28.92 -17.96 -7.28
C PRO A 66 -29.20 -16.77 -8.22
N ALA A 67 -30.47 -16.40 -8.40
CA ALA A 67 -30.85 -15.24 -9.21
C ALA A 67 -30.51 -13.92 -8.52
N GLN A 68 -30.67 -13.83 -7.20
CA GLN A 68 -30.27 -12.67 -6.41
C GLN A 68 -28.76 -12.41 -6.55
N LEU A 69 -27.94 -13.46 -6.41
CA LEU A 69 -26.47 -13.36 -6.56
C LEU A 69 -26.06 -12.99 -7.98
N ALA A 70 -26.62 -13.65 -8.99
CA ALA A 70 -26.31 -13.35 -10.40
C ALA A 70 -26.72 -11.91 -10.77
N LEU A 71 -27.84 -11.42 -10.25
CA LEU A 71 -28.26 -10.03 -10.44
C LEU A 71 -27.30 -9.05 -9.76
N ALA A 72 -26.92 -9.32 -8.51
CA ALA A 72 -25.97 -8.49 -7.78
C ALA A 72 -24.61 -8.40 -8.51
N VAL A 73 -24.10 -9.51 -9.03
CA VAL A 73 -22.87 -9.53 -9.84
C VAL A 73 -23.01 -8.66 -11.09
N LYS A 74 -24.12 -8.76 -11.83
CA LYS A 74 -24.35 -7.91 -13.03
C LYS A 74 -24.43 -6.43 -12.68
N LEU A 75 -25.11 -6.08 -11.58
CA LEU A 75 -25.19 -4.70 -11.12
C LEU A 75 -23.83 -4.14 -10.69
N LEU A 76 -23.00 -4.95 -10.01
CA LEU A 76 -21.62 -4.55 -9.68
C LEU A 76 -20.74 -4.36 -10.93
N ASN A 77 -20.92 -5.18 -11.97
CA ASN A 77 -20.23 -5.00 -13.24
C ASN A 77 -20.64 -3.70 -13.95
N ASP A 78 -21.88 -3.25 -13.74
CA ASP A 78 -22.40 -1.98 -14.26
C ASP A 78 -22.09 -0.77 -13.32
N HIS A 79 -21.25 -0.96 -12.30
CA HIS A 79 -20.95 0.05 -11.26
C HIS A 79 -22.16 0.53 -10.45
N ARG A 80 -23.26 -0.25 -10.44
CA ARG A 80 -24.49 0.03 -9.66
C ARG A 80 -24.44 -0.63 -8.29
N ILE A 81 -23.51 -0.17 -7.46
CA ILE A 81 -23.17 -0.79 -6.16
C ILE A 81 -24.36 -0.77 -5.18
N GLU A 82 -25.04 0.38 -5.05
CA GLU A 82 -26.18 0.53 -4.15
C GLU A 82 -27.33 -0.41 -4.54
N ASP A 83 -27.61 -0.52 -5.83
CA ASP A 83 -28.66 -1.40 -6.36
C ASP A 83 -28.33 -2.88 -6.16
N ALA A 84 -27.05 -3.26 -6.18
CA ALA A 84 -26.61 -4.65 -5.96
C ALA A 84 -26.82 -5.10 -4.50
N THR A 85 -26.74 -4.15 -3.56
CA THR A 85 -26.74 -4.39 -2.11
C THR A 85 -27.92 -5.20 -1.58
N PRO A 86 -29.19 -4.81 -1.84
CA PRO A 86 -30.33 -5.54 -1.31
C PRO A 86 -30.39 -7.00 -1.80
N TYR A 87 -29.89 -7.28 -3.01
CA TYR A 87 -29.96 -8.62 -3.59
C TYR A 87 -28.99 -9.59 -2.93
N TRP A 88 -27.71 -9.23 -2.77
CA TRP A 88 -26.78 -10.13 -2.10
C TRP A 88 -27.04 -10.24 -0.59
N GLN A 89 -27.54 -9.19 0.05
CA GLN A 89 -27.96 -9.25 1.45
C GLN A 89 -29.11 -10.22 1.65
N ALA A 90 -30.12 -10.21 0.77
CA ALA A 90 -31.21 -11.18 0.83
C ALA A 90 -30.69 -12.63 0.67
N ALA A 91 -29.71 -12.85 -0.20
CA ALA A 91 -29.08 -14.15 -0.41
C ALA A 91 -28.27 -14.65 0.80
N LEU A 92 -27.83 -13.78 1.72
CA LEU A 92 -27.11 -14.21 2.94
C LEU A 92 -27.97 -15.05 3.87
N SER A 93 -29.29 -14.85 3.87
CA SER A 93 -30.23 -15.61 4.71
C SER A 93 -30.31 -17.10 4.34
N HIS A 94 -29.86 -17.47 3.14
CA HIS A 94 -29.88 -18.84 2.63
C HIS A 94 -28.56 -19.56 2.91
N GLN A 95 -28.51 -20.43 3.93
CA GLN A 95 -27.27 -21.09 4.37
C GLN A 95 -26.73 -22.23 3.47
N ASN A 96 -27.34 -22.53 2.32
CA ASN A 96 -26.88 -23.63 1.48
C ASN A 96 -25.54 -23.33 0.77
N ASP A 97 -24.59 -24.27 0.85
CA ASP A 97 -23.28 -24.21 0.20
C ASP A 97 -23.29 -24.44 -1.31
N THR A 98 -24.46 -24.74 -1.89
CA THR A 98 -24.62 -25.00 -3.34
C THR A 98 -24.33 -23.78 -4.23
N GLN A 99 -24.08 -22.61 -3.63
CA GLN A 99 -23.84 -21.34 -4.31
C GLN A 99 -22.40 -20.82 -4.16
N ALA A 100 -21.46 -21.69 -3.75
CA ALA A 100 -20.08 -21.29 -3.48
C ALA A 100 -19.43 -20.51 -4.64
N VAL A 101 -19.64 -20.95 -5.89
CA VAL A 101 -19.09 -20.29 -7.09
C VAL A 101 -19.67 -18.88 -7.28
N GLN A 102 -20.98 -18.69 -7.12
CA GLN A 102 -21.63 -17.38 -7.25
C GLN A 102 -21.16 -16.41 -6.17
N TRP A 103 -20.99 -16.91 -4.93
CA TRP A 103 -20.42 -16.11 -3.84
C TRP A 103 -18.98 -15.71 -4.12
N GLN A 104 -18.14 -16.61 -4.65
CA GLN A 104 -16.78 -16.28 -5.06
C GLN A 104 -16.75 -15.19 -6.15
N GLN A 105 -17.63 -15.29 -7.15
CA GLN A 105 -17.73 -14.25 -8.19
C GLN A 105 -18.15 -12.90 -7.59
N LEU A 106 -19.17 -12.90 -6.73
CA LEU A 106 -19.65 -11.69 -6.06
C LEU A 106 -18.56 -11.03 -5.22
N THR A 107 -17.88 -11.79 -4.36
CA THR A 107 -16.87 -11.22 -3.44
C THR A 107 -15.64 -10.72 -4.19
N LYS A 108 -15.23 -11.37 -5.29
CA LYS A 108 -14.22 -10.81 -6.20
C LYS A 108 -14.66 -9.50 -6.82
N ARG A 109 -15.92 -9.35 -7.24
CA ARG A 109 -16.44 -8.08 -7.78
C ARG A 109 -16.53 -6.98 -6.71
N LEU A 110 -16.92 -7.33 -5.48
CA LEU A 110 -16.91 -6.39 -4.36
C LEU A 110 -15.48 -5.91 -4.05
N LEU A 111 -14.49 -6.81 -4.09
CA LEU A 111 -13.08 -6.44 -3.92
C LEU A 111 -12.61 -5.47 -5.02
N LEU A 112 -12.90 -5.77 -6.28
CA LEU A 112 -12.52 -4.90 -7.41
C LEU A 112 -13.18 -3.51 -7.36
N ASN A 113 -14.35 -3.40 -6.72
CA ASN A 113 -15.02 -2.12 -6.49
C ASN A 113 -14.71 -1.52 -5.10
N GLU A 114 -13.72 -2.06 -4.38
CA GLU A 114 -13.30 -1.58 -3.05
C GLU A 114 -14.42 -1.53 -2.00
N GLN A 115 -15.38 -2.46 -2.09
CA GLN A 115 -16.54 -2.53 -1.19
C GLN A 115 -16.20 -3.25 0.12
N TRP A 116 -15.27 -2.67 0.90
CA TRP A 116 -14.70 -3.25 2.12
C TRP A 116 -15.75 -3.55 3.20
N HIS A 117 -16.76 -2.68 3.34
CA HIS A 117 -17.84 -2.90 4.31
C HIS A 117 -18.67 -4.13 3.95
N SER A 118 -19.10 -4.26 2.68
CA SER A 118 -19.83 -5.43 2.20
C SER A 118 -19.03 -6.73 2.36
N LEU A 119 -17.74 -6.70 2.03
CA LEU A 119 -16.84 -7.84 2.25
C LEU A 119 -16.74 -8.22 3.72
N THR A 120 -16.65 -7.23 4.61
CA THR A 120 -16.63 -7.45 6.07
C THR A 120 -17.93 -8.12 6.54
N THR A 121 -19.09 -7.63 6.11
CA THR A 121 -20.40 -8.23 6.42
C THR A 121 -20.50 -9.68 5.93
N ILE A 122 -20.08 -9.95 4.69
CA ILE A 122 -20.12 -11.32 4.14
C ILE A 122 -19.17 -12.24 4.91
N SER A 123 -17.98 -11.77 5.29
CA SER A 123 -16.98 -12.55 6.04
C SER A 123 -17.46 -13.05 7.41
N GLN A 124 -18.45 -12.37 8.01
CA GLN A 124 -19.08 -12.78 9.27
C GLN A 124 -19.99 -14.00 9.13
N HIS A 125 -20.49 -14.27 7.91
CA HIS A 125 -21.49 -15.29 7.63
C HIS A 125 -20.94 -16.42 6.76
N ARG A 126 -19.88 -16.16 5.99
CA ARG A 126 -19.32 -17.09 5.01
C ARG A 126 -17.80 -17.02 4.97
N THR A 127 -17.18 -18.16 4.71
CA THR A 127 -15.75 -18.24 4.41
C THR A 127 -15.45 -17.60 3.06
N LEU A 128 -14.54 -16.63 3.06
CA LEU A 128 -14.04 -16.00 1.84
C LEU A 128 -12.90 -16.83 1.26
N SER A 129 -12.78 -16.86 -0.08
CA SER A 129 -11.59 -17.38 -0.75
C SER A 129 -10.36 -16.57 -0.34
N GLU A 130 -9.19 -17.20 -0.32
CA GLU A 130 -7.93 -16.55 0.06
C GLU A 130 -7.66 -15.26 -0.72
N GLU A 131 -7.91 -15.27 -2.04
CA GLU A 131 -7.78 -14.12 -2.95
C GLU A 131 -8.60 -12.88 -2.52
N VAL A 132 -9.65 -13.06 -1.71
CA VAL A 132 -10.47 -11.95 -1.18
C VAL A 132 -10.21 -11.73 0.30
N ALA A 133 -10.01 -12.81 1.06
CA ALA A 133 -9.76 -12.75 2.49
C ALA A 133 -8.45 -12.00 2.81
N GLN A 134 -7.36 -12.29 2.08
CA GLN A 134 -6.04 -11.69 2.35
C GLN A 134 -6.02 -10.17 2.08
N PRO A 135 -6.51 -9.65 0.93
CA PRO A 135 -6.66 -8.21 0.75
C PRO A 135 -7.54 -7.54 1.81
N LEU A 136 -8.65 -8.17 2.21
CA LEU A 136 -9.54 -7.63 3.25
C LEU A 136 -8.81 -7.50 4.59
N LEU A 137 -8.06 -8.53 4.99
CA LEU A 137 -7.23 -8.50 6.19
C LEU A 137 -6.19 -7.37 6.13
N MET A 138 -5.49 -7.23 5.00
CA MET A 138 -4.50 -6.15 4.84
C MET A 138 -5.14 -4.76 4.87
N HIS A 139 -6.33 -4.59 4.29
CA HIS A 139 -7.11 -3.35 4.34
C HIS A 139 -7.50 -3.00 5.79
N GLN A 140 -7.93 -4.01 6.55
CA GLN A 140 -8.25 -3.89 7.98
C GLN A 140 -7.01 -3.62 8.85
N GLY A 141 -5.80 -3.68 8.29
CA GLY A 141 -4.56 -3.38 9.02
C GLY A 141 -4.19 -4.44 10.05
N VAL A 142 -4.63 -5.69 9.88
CA VAL A 142 -4.37 -6.75 10.86
C VAL A 142 -2.86 -7.04 11.01
N PRO A 143 -2.42 -7.69 12.10
CA PRO A 143 -1.02 -8.09 12.24
C PRO A 143 -0.54 -9.00 11.10
N PRO A 144 0.74 -8.92 10.68
CA PRO A 144 1.30 -9.75 9.61
C PRO A 144 1.17 -11.26 9.83
N SER A 145 1.05 -11.72 11.09
CA SER A 145 0.81 -13.13 11.43
C SER A 145 -0.53 -13.68 10.91
N ARG A 146 -1.46 -12.81 10.53
CA ARG A 146 -2.75 -13.16 9.92
C ARG A 146 -2.69 -13.26 8.39
N ILE A 147 -1.61 -12.81 7.78
CA ILE A 147 -1.39 -12.87 6.34
C ILE A 147 -0.59 -14.13 6.01
N THR A 148 -1.04 -14.92 5.04
CA THR A 148 -0.35 -16.15 4.64
C THR A 148 0.94 -15.84 3.89
N VAL A 149 1.97 -16.66 4.12
CA VAL A 149 3.27 -16.52 3.44
C VAL A 149 3.11 -16.77 1.93
N ASP A 150 2.31 -17.76 1.54
CA ASP A 150 2.07 -18.10 0.12
C ASP A 150 1.42 -16.93 -0.63
N TYR A 151 0.43 -16.27 -0.03
CA TYR A 151 -0.15 -15.05 -0.58
C TYR A 151 0.89 -13.94 -0.70
N ALA A 152 1.68 -13.68 0.36
CA ALA A 152 2.71 -12.64 0.32
C ALA A 152 3.74 -12.88 -0.79
N GLN A 153 4.22 -14.12 -0.92
CA GLN A 153 5.18 -14.52 -1.96
C GLN A 153 4.59 -14.38 -3.37
N HIS A 154 3.35 -14.83 -3.59
CA HIS A 154 2.66 -14.70 -4.88
C HIS A 154 2.48 -13.24 -5.30
N HIS A 155 2.34 -12.34 -4.32
CA HIS A 155 2.16 -10.90 -4.53
C HIS A 155 3.46 -10.09 -4.36
N ASP A 156 4.63 -10.74 -4.35
CA ASP A 156 5.98 -10.12 -4.26
C ASP A 156 6.16 -9.14 -3.08
N PHE A 157 5.73 -9.54 -1.88
CA PHE A 157 6.06 -8.85 -0.63
C PHE A 157 6.32 -9.86 0.50
N GLU A 158 6.85 -9.39 1.62
CA GLU A 158 7.09 -10.23 2.80
C GLU A 158 6.20 -9.86 3.98
N VAL A 159 5.91 -10.83 4.84
CA VAL A 159 5.16 -10.64 6.11
C VAL A 159 6.02 -10.91 7.34
N ARG A 160 7.30 -11.26 7.13
CA ARG A 160 8.28 -11.56 8.17
C ARG A 160 9.56 -10.81 7.88
N LEU A 161 9.96 -9.96 8.81
CA LEU A 161 11.22 -9.22 8.74
C LEU A 161 12.45 -10.13 8.58
N GLY A 162 12.45 -11.28 9.27
CA GLY A 162 13.55 -12.26 9.18
C GLY A 162 13.62 -13.05 7.87
N ALA A 163 12.65 -12.90 6.94
CA ALA A 163 12.71 -13.49 5.61
C ALA A 163 13.43 -12.58 4.59
N ILE A 164 13.73 -11.34 4.98
CA ILE A 164 14.41 -10.37 4.13
C ILE A 164 15.92 -10.48 4.35
N GLU A 165 16.66 -10.63 3.26
CA GLU A 165 18.11 -10.59 3.24
C GLU A 165 18.62 -9.31 2.59
N ALA A 166 19.68 -8.75 3.17
CA ALA A 166 20.43 -7.65 2.58
C ALA A 166 21.11 -8.12 1.28
N ARG A 167 21.20 -7.22 0.30
CA ARG A 167 21.89 -7.48 -0.97
C ARG A 167 23.37 -7.09 -0.85
N GLN A 168 24.18 -7.53 -1.82
CA GLN A 168 25.59 -7.15 -1.95
C GLN A 168 25.72 -5.72 -2.49
N CYS A 169 25.30 -4.74 -1.69
CA CYS A 169 25.37 -3.32 -1.98
C CYS A 169 26.04 -2.60 -0.82
N ASP A 170 26.64 -1.44 -1.08
CA ASP A 170 27.34 -0.67 -0.05
C ASP A 170 26.38 -0.24 1.08
N TYR A 171 25.13 0.05 0.71
CA TYR A 171 24.04 0.39 1.62
C TYR A 171 22.76 -0.37 1.29
N ASN A 172 22.10 -0.92 2.31
CA ASN A 172 20.83 -1.63 2.16
C ASN A 172 19.69 -0.88 2.86
N ILE A 173 18.56 -0.81 2.18
CA ILE A 173 17.37 -0.08 2.62
C ILE A 173 16.21 -1.04 2.79
N LEU A 174 15.68 -1.09 4.00
CA LEU A 174 14.52 -1.91 4.36
C LEU A 174 13.23 -1.14 4.02
N LEU A 175 12.41 -1.72 3.17
CA LEU A 175 11.11 -1.16 2.77
C LEU A 175 9.98 -1.74 3.62
N LEU A 176 9.22 -0.90 4.33
CA LEU A 176 8.15 -1.29 5.25
C LEU A 176 6.85 -0.55 4.93
N ALA A 177 5.68 -1.18 5.08
CA ALA A 177 4.38 -0.50 4.98
C ALA A 177 3.38 -1.02 6.03
N ASP A 178 2.55 -0.15 6.58
CA ASP A 178 1.50 -0.48 7.56
C ASP A 178 0.14 -0.86 6.93
N HIS A 179 0.02 -0.78 5.61
CA HIS A 179 -1.23 -1.01 4.88
C HIS A 179 -1.01 -1.53 3.45
N ALA A 180 -2.07 -2.09 2.84
CA ALA A 180 -2.01 -2.73 1.51
C ALA A 180 -1.51 -1.80 0.41
N GLN A 181 -2.13 -0.63 0.24
CA GLN A 181 -1.74 0.33 -0.81
C GLN A 181 -0.29 0.81 -0.65
N GLY A 182 0.23 0.86 0.59
CA GLY A 182 1.62 1.19 0.85
C GLY A 182 2.59 0.13 0.32
N ILE A 183 2.23 -1.16 0.36
CA ILE A 183 3.01 -2.23 -0.27
C ILE A 183 3.07 -2.01 -1.79
N ASP A 184 1.92 -1.81 -2.42
CA ASP A 184 1.86 -1.57 -3.87
C ASP A 184 2.66 -0.34 -4.27
N ARG A 185 2.58 0.73 -3.47
CA ARG A 185 3.34 1.95 -3.71
C ARG A 185 4.85 1.73 -3.60
N LEU A 186 5.30 1.01 -2.59
CA LEU A 186 6.73 0.67 -2.44
C LEU A 186 7.22 -0.21 -3.58
N LYS A 187 6.41 -1.14 -4.09
CA LYS A 187 6.75 -1.94 -5.28
C LYS A 187 6.97 -1.03 -6.50
N GLN A 188 6.06 -0.09 -6.75
CA GLN A 188 6.20 0.88 -7.85
C GLN A 188 7.45 1.76 -7.72
N LEU A 189 7.71 2.31 -6.53
CA LEU A 189 8.90 3.11 -6.27
C LEU A 189 10.18 2.29 -6.47
N ARG A 190 10.20 1.04 -5.97
CA ARG A 190 11.31 0.12 -6.10
C ARG A 190 11.58 -0.24 -7.56
N GLU A 191 10.56 -0.60 -8.33
CA GLU A 191 10.69 -0.91 -9.75
C GLU A 191 11.26 0.29 -10.52
N ARG A 192 10.72 1.49 -10.29
CA ARG A 192 11.22 2.71 -10.91
C ARG A 192 12.67 3.03 -10.51
N TYR A 193 13.02 2.84 -9.24
CA TYR A 193 14.38 3.03 -8.77
C TYR A 193 15.34 2.02 -9.41
N LEU A 194 15.00 0.74 -9.44
CA LEU A 194 15.86 -0.30 -10.02
C LEU A 194 16.05 -0.13 -11.53
N ALA A 195 15.08 0.44 -12.24
CA ALA A 195 15.23 0.76 -13.66
C ALA A 195 16.31 1.83 -13.94
N LYS A 196 16.55 2.74 -12.99
CA LYS A 196 17.61 3.77 -13.07
C LYS A 196 18.07 4.14 -11.67
N ALA A 197 18.91 3.27 -11.09
CA ALA A 197 19.36 3.40 -9.72
C ALA A 197 20.19 4.68 -9.53
N GLU A 198 19.80 5.48 -8.52
CA GLU A 198 20.48 6.71 -8.13
C GLU A 198 21.15 6.54 -6.75
N PRO A 199 22.34 7.11 -6.52
CA PRO A 199 23.09 7.92 -7.47
C PRO A 199 23.88 7.08 -8.50
N GLN A 200 24.00 5.77 -8.28
CA GLN A 200 24.57 4.81 -9.23
C GLN A 200 24.15 3.37 -8.83
N PRO A 201 24.15 2.41 -9.77
CA PRO A 201 23.87 1.00 -9.46
C PRO A 201 24.81 0.42 -8.39
N GLY A 202 24.28 -0.44 -7.52
CA GLY A 202 25.04 -1.18 -6.50
C GLY A 202 25.38 -0.39 -5.23
N LEU A 203 25.15 0.93 -5.20
CA LEU A 203 25.47 1.75 -4.02
C LEU A 203 24.38 1.66 -2.95
N MET A 204 23.11 1.76 -3.34
CA MET A 204 21.97 1.66 -2.43
C MET A 204 20.97 0.63 -2.98
N CYS A 205 20.57 -0.32 -2.15
CA CYS A 205 19.69 -1.41 -2.56
C CYS A 205 18.43 -1.50 -1.72
N LEU A 206 17.30 -1.53 -2.40
CA LEU A 206 15.98 -1.62 -1.78
C LEU A 206 15.58 -3.09 -1.60
N SER A 207 15.16 -3.46 -0.39
CA SER A 207 14.57 -4.77 -0.11
C SER A 207 13.25 -4.97 -0.86
N LYS A 208 12.68 -6.19 -0.81
CA LYS A 208 11.25 -6.34 -1.06
C LYS A 208 10.47 -5.58 0.04
N PRO A 209 9.27 -5.05 -0.27
CA PRO A 209 8.41 -4.46 0.75
C PRO A 209 7.99 -5.49 1.80
N VAL A 210 7.94 -5.06 3.06
CA VAL A 210 7.46 -5.87 4.18
C VAL A 210 6.17 -5.25 4.73
N TYR A 211 5.12 -6.06 4.83
CA TYR A 211 3.88 -5.65 5.47
C TYR A 211 4.01 -5.72 6.99
N MET A 212 3.76 -4.59 7.64
CA MET A 212 3.83 -4.41 9.10
C MET A 212 2.45 -4.39 9.74
N GLY A 213 1.39 -4.06 9.00
CA GLY A 213 0.03 -3.93 9.53
C GLY A 213 0.00 -3.11 10.81
N SER A 214 -0.71 -3.60 11.83
CA SER A 214 -0.80 -2.97 13.15
C SER A 214 0.43 -3.12 14.06
N GLN A 215 1.59 -3.58 13.57
CA GLN A 215 2.80 -3.72 14.41
C GLN A 215 3.47 -2.39 14.74
N LEU A 216 3.20 -1.35 13.95
CA LEU A 216 3.67 0.00 14.15
C LEU A 216 2.48 0.95 14.15
N ASP A 217 2.43 1.85 15.11
CA ASP A 217 1.43 2.92 15.15
C ASP A 217 1.96 4.12 14.37
N CYS A 218 1.41 4.34 13.18
CA CYS A 218 1.80 5.41 12.27
C CYS A 218 0.69 6.45 12.14
N THR A 219 1.03 7.70 12.49
CA THR A 219 0.10 8.83 12.52
C THR A 219 0.71 10.05 11.80
N SER A 220 -0.07 11.13 11.71
CA SER A 220 0.48 12.45 11.37
C SER A 220 0.81 13.21 12.64
N SER A 221 2.02 13.73 12.73
CA SER A 221 2.42 14.65 13.78
C SER A 221 1.59 15.95 13.75
N ARG A 222 1.69 16.78 14.80
CA ARG A 222 1.04 18.11 14.84
C ARG A 222 1.42 19.02 13.66
N GLY A 223 2.58 18.80 13.04
CA GLY A 223 3.03 19.52 11.84
C GLY A 223 2.60 18.88 10.51
N GLY A 224 1.78 17.83 10.55
CA GLY A 224 1.31 17.09 9.37
C GLY A 224 2.33 16.13 8.78
N TYR A 225 3.49 15.93 9.39
CA TYR A 225 4.51 14.96 8.95
C TYR A 225 4.16 13.53 9.36
N ALA A 226 4.44 12.57 8.48
CA ALA A 226 4.31 11.14 8.76
C ALA A 226 5.24 10.74 9.92
N ARG A 227 4.70 10.04 10.92
CA ARG A 227 5.45 9.59 12.09
C ARG A 227 4.94 8.26 12.61
N CYS A 228 5.84 7.32 12.84
CA CYS A 228 5.56 6.03 13.46
C CYS A 228 6.19 5.93 14.85
N ASN A 229 5.57 5.14 15.72
CA ASN A 229 6.17 4.75 16.99
C ASN A 229 7.15 3.59 16.78
N TRP A 230 8.44 3.92 16.73
CA TRP A 230 9.52 2.95 16.53
C TRP A 230 9.99 2.22 17.81
N GLN A 231 9.53 2.66 18.99
CA GLN A 231 9.94 2.12 20.28
C GLN A 231 9.84 0.58 20.35
N PRO A 232 8.72 -0.06 19.92
CA PRO A 232 8.57 -1.51 20.04
C PRO A 232 9.60 -2.31 19.23
N LEU A 233 10.10 -1.76 18.11
CA LEU A 233 11.16 -2.38 17.32
C LEU A 233 12.54 -2.05 17.89
N ALA A 234 12.74 -0.82 18.38
CA ALA A 234 13.99 -0.40 19.02
C ALA A 234 14.30 -1.21 20.31
N GLU A 235 13.29 -1.71 21.01
CA GLU A 235 13.43 -2.57 22.18
C GLU A 235 13.64 -4.05 21.84
N GLN A 236 13.48 -4.46 20.56
CA GLN A 236 13.59 -5.85 20.11
C GLN A 236 14.53 -5.99 18.91
N PRO A 237 15.85 -5.77 19.08
CA PRO A 237 16.81 -5.71 17.98
C PRO A 237 16.85 -6.95 17.10
N SER A 238 16.63 -8.13 17.68
CA SER A 238 16.59 -9.42 16.97
C SER A 238 15.45 -9.54 15.95
N ARG A 239 14.46 -8.64 15.98
CA ARG A 239 13.36 -8.62 15.01
C ARG A 239 13.73 -7.96 13.69
N LEU A 240 14.75 -7.10 13.66
CA LEU A 240 15.21 -6.52 12.41
C LEU A 240 16.26 -7.41 11.73
N PRO A 241 16.18 -7.58 10.41
CA PRO A 241 17.19 -8.33 9.67
C PRO A 241 18.54 -7.60 9.75
N PRO A 242 19.66 -8.33 9.89
CA PRO A 242 20.98 -7.72 9.87
C PRO A 242 21.34 -7.19 8.48
N GLY A 243 22.33 -6.28 8.42
CA GLY A 243 22.90 -5.82 7.15
C GLY A 243 22.11 -4.73 6.43
N PHE A 244 21.12 -4.12 7.10
CA PHE A 244 20.41 -2.93 6.64
C PHE A 244 20.95 -1.68 7.31
N ASP A 245 20.94 -0.55 6.60
CA ASP A 245 21.47 0.74 7.06
C ASP A 245 20.36 1.78 7.24
N PHE A 246 19.33 1.68 6.39
CA PHE A 246 18.25 2.63 6.31
C PHE A 246 16.89 1.95 6.27
N ILE A 247 15.85 2.67 6.67
CA ILE A 247 14.46 2.24 6.61
C ILE A 247 13.65 3.25 5.81
N VAL A 248 12.81 2.75 4.90
CA VAL A 248 11.73 3.53 4.27
C VAL A 248 10.41 2.94 4.76
N MET A 249 9.62 3.75 5.44
CA MET A 249 8.31 3.39 5.96
C MET A 249 7.22 4.12 5.17
N MET A 250 6.40 3.36 4.46
CA MET A 250 5.22 3.88 3.78
C MET A 250 4.04 3.92 4.76
N THR A 251 3.58 5.12 5.07
CA THR A 251 2.42 5.38 5.93
C THR A 251 1.18 5.70 5.09
N LYS A 252 -0.01 5.55 5.67
CA LYS A 252 -1.25 5.96 4.98
C LYS A 252 -1.30 7.45 4.66
N GLN A 253 -0.73 8.29 5.53
CA GLN A 253 -0.89 9.74 5.48
C GLN A 253 0.32 10.47 6.09
N GLY A 254 0.37 11.78 5.84
CA GLY A 254 1.40 12.68 6.33
C GLY A 254 2.41 13.09 5.28
N ARG A 255 3.07 14.22 5.50
CA ARG A 255 4.18 14.70 4.67
C ARG A 255 5.44 13.90 4.93
N ALA A 256 6.28 13.79 3.92
CA ALA A 256 7.56 13.09 4.00
C ALA A 256 8.44 13.65 5.12
N ASN A 257 9.17 12.76 5.80
CA ASN A 257 10.08 13.14 6.87
C ASN A 257 11.20 12.11 7.02
N VAL A 258 12.44 12.59 7.12
CA VAL A 258 13.60 11.76 7.41
C VAL A 258 14.14 12.08 8.80
N GLN A 259 14.31 11.04 9.61
CA GLN A 259 14.97 11.14 10.92
C GLN A 259 16.00 10.02 11.03
N ALA A 260 17.29 10.40 10.99
CA ALA A 260 18.44 9.53 11.27
C ALA A 260 18.29 8.11 10.68
N GLY A 261 18.38 8.03 9.35
CA GLY A 261 18.31 6.78 8.60
C GLY A 261 16.91 6.16 8.46
N VAL A 262 15.86 6.81 8.97
CA VAL A 262 14.46 6.40 8.76
C VAL A 262 13.72 7.47 7.96
N MET A 263 13.32 7.11 6.74
CA MET A 263 12.40 7.88 5.90
C MET A 263 10.97 7.41 6.16
N GLN A 264 10.05 8.35 6.38
CA GLN A 264 8.62 8.10 6.48
C GLN A 264 7.92 8.87 5.36
N LEU A 265 7.15 8.17 4.55
CA LEU A 265 6.57 8.67 3.31
C LEU A 265 5.11 8.24 3.22
N SER A 266 4.20 9.11 2.78
CA SER A 266 2.82 8.68 2.54
C SER A 266 2.65 8.03 1.17
N THR A 267 1.61 7.21 1.02
CA THR A 267 1.25 6.53 -0.23
C THR A 267 1.11 7.48 -1.42
N GLU A 268 0.68 8.72 -1.18
CA GLU A 268 0.52 9.73 -2.22
C GLU A 268 1.80 10.42 -2.65
N ALA A 269 2.91 10.19 -1.95
CA ALA A 269 4.15 10.88 -2.26
C ALA A 269 4.68 10.45 -3.64
N PRO A 270 5.01 11.41 -4.52
CA PRO A 270 5.55 11.12 -5.83
C PRO A 270 7.02 10.68 -5.75
N TYR A 271 7.51 10.02 -6.81
CA TYR A 271 8.88 9.49 -6.87
C TYR A 271 9.97 10.56 -6.65
N HIS A 272 9.74 11.80 -7.09
CA HIS A 272 10.74 12.86 -6.91
C HIS A 272 10.89 13.26 -5.42
N VAL A 273 9.81 13.17 -4.63
CA VAL A 273 9.89 13.32 -3.17
C VAL A 273 10.67 12.15 -2.59
N PHE A 274 10.35 10.90 -2.96
CA PHE A 274 11.15 9.74 -2.52
C PHE A 274 12.65 9.92 -2.79
N LEU A 275 13.03 10.38 -3.99
CA LEU A 275 14.43 10.61 -4.36
C LEU A 275 15.08 11.75 -3.55
N HIS A 276 14.35 12.85 -3.32
CA HIS A 276 14.78 13.95 -2.47
C HIS A 276 15.06 13.47 -1.04
N GLU A 277 14.09 12.76 -0.43
CA GLU A 277 14.24 12.24 0.92
C GLU A 277 15.39 11.22 1.02
N LEU A 278 15.62 10.44 -0.04
CA LEU A 278 16.69 9.45 -0.08
C LEU A 278 18.08 10.10 0.02
N MET A 279 18.23 11.34 -0.45
CA MET A 279 19.48 12.09 -0.33
C MET A 279 19.80 12.51 1.10
N HIS A 280 18.78 12.68 1.96
CA HIS A 280 19.03 12.96 3.38
C HIS A 280 19.78 11.82 4.09
N PHE A 281 19.66 10.57 3.63
CA PHE A 281 20.48 9.46 4.14
C PHE A 281 21.99 9.65 3.89
N ALA A 282 22.36 10.43 2.88
CA ALA A 282 23.74 10.78 2.57
C ALA A 282 24.18 12.14 3.17
N GLY A 283 23.44 12.65 4.16
CA GLY A 283 23.81 13.89 4.87
C GLY A 283 23.52 15.17 4.09
N PHE A 284 22.63 15.15 3.10
CA PHE A 284 22.12 16.37 2.49
C PHE A 284 21.10 17.04 3.42
N THR A 285 21.09 18.37 3.43
CA THR A 285 20.06 19.17 4.07
C THR A 285 19.18 19.84 3.02
N ASP A 286 17.98 20.26 3.41
CA ASP A 286 17.14 21.11 2.57
C ASP A 286 17.81 22.45 2.25
N GLU A 287 17.48 23.02 1.10
CA GLU A 287 18.03 24.32 0.65
C GLU A 287 17.02 25.45 0.68
N TYR A 288 15.77 25.17 1.01
CA TYR A 288 14.79 26.19 1.39
C TYR A 288 15.03 26.62 2.86
N PRO A 289 14.43 27.73 3.34
CA PRO A 289 14.66 28.22 4.69
C PRO A 289 14.47 27.15 5.76
N GLY A 290 15.57 26.84 6.46
CA GLY A 290 15.60 25.75 7.42
C GLY A 290 14.69 26.03 8.62
N PRO A 291 14.11 25.00 9.24
CA PRO A 291 13.30 25.18 10.44
C PRO A 291 14.15 25.77 11.58
N LYS A 292 13.52 26.54 12.48
CA LYS A 292 14.20 27.20 13.61
C LYS A 292 15.09 26.25 14.42
N ALA A 293 14.64 25.01 14.62
CA ALA A 293 15.37 23.98 15.37
C ALA A 293 16.73 23.61 14.74
N GLN A 294 16.88 23.77 13.43
CA GLN A 294 18.11 23.43 12.69
C GLN A 294 19.04 24.63 12.47
N GLN A 295 18.61 25.85 12.82
CA GLN A 295 19.41 27.07 12.58
C GLN A 295 20.71 27.12 13.41
N HIS A 296 20.85 26.30 14.44
CA HIS A 296 22.10 26.16 15.19
C HIS A 296 23.24 25.67 14.28
N ALA A 297 22.96 24.85 13.27
CA ALA A 297 23.96 24.42 12.27
C ALA A 297 24.60 25.60 11.52
N CYS A 298 23.93 26.77 11.48
CA CYS A 298 24.40 27.98 10.81
C CYS A 298 25.33 28.85 11.67
N THR A 299 25.64 28.44 12.91
CA THR A 299 26.64 29.13 13.75
C THR A 299 28.04 28.58 13.54
N ASP A 300 28.15 27.30 13.22
CA ASP A 300 29.39 26.59 12.98
C ASP A 300 30.06 27.05 11.68
N LYS A 301 31.35 26.73 11.51
CA LYS A 301 32.12 27.08 10.30
C LYS A 301 32.58 25.81 9.57
N GLY A 302 32.58 25.89 8.25
CA GLY A 302 33.02 24.81 7.37
C GLY A 302 31.86 24.11 6.67
N GLN A 303 32.12 22.92 6.14
CA GLN A 303 31.10 22.10 5.50
C GLN A 303 30.29 21.37 6.57
N ILE A 304 29.04 21.80 6.79
CA ILE A 304 28.15 21.27 7.85
C ILE A 304 27.29 20.11 7.33
N TYR A 305 26.86 20.20 6.07
CA TYR A 305 26.14 19.13 5.37
C TYR A 305 26.77 18.90 4.00
N ALA A 306 26.34 17.83 3.32
CA ALA A 306 26.81 17.49 1.98
C ALA A 306 26.73 18.66 0.98
N ASN A 307 25.68 19.47 1.12
CA ASN A 307 25.32 20.61 0.27
C ASN A 307 25.23 21.94 1.03
N LEU A 308 25.75 22.03 2.27
CA LEU A 308 25.79 23.27 3.03
C LEU A 308 27.20 23.55 3.56
N TYR A 309 27.74 24.69 3.16
CA TYR A 309 28.93 25.28 3.75
C TYR A 309 28.54 26.55 4.51
N VAL A 310 29.07 26.75 5.72
CA VAL A 310 28.77 27.91 6.55
C VAL A 310 30.05 28.68 6.83
N ASP A 311 30.07 29.96 6.51
CA ASP A 311 31.19 30.86 6.82
C ASP A 311 30.80 32.33 6.72
N ASP A 312 31.70 33.20 7.17
CA ASP A 312 31.51 34.65 7.07
C ASP A 312 31.72 35.14 5.62
N THR A 313 32.53 34.42 4.83
CA THR A 313 32.80 34.73 3.42
C THR A 313 32.50 33.55 2.51
N ARG A 314 31.98 33.85 1.32
CA ARG A 314 31.60 32.83 0.33
C ARG A 314 32.84 32.08 -0.19
N PRO A 315 32.92 30.74 -0.03
CA PRO A 315 33.98 29.96 -0.66
C PRO A 315 33.88 29.97 -2.18
N SER A 316 35.02 29.78 -2.87
CA SER A 316 35.03 29.68 -4.33
C SER A 316 34.19 28.50 -4.81
N GLY A 317 33.32 28.72 -5.80
CA GLY A 317 32.42 27.71 -6.35
C GLY A 317 31.16 27.42 -5.53
N TRP A 318 30.94 28.14 -4.43
CA TRP A 318 29.71 28.06 -3.63
C TRP A 318 28.87 29.32 -3.82
N TYR A 319 27.55 29.20 -3.64
CA TYR A 319 26.55 30.23 -3.88
C TYR A 319 25.65 30.39 -2.67
N LYS A 320 24.96 31.52 -2.52
CA LYS A 320 24.14 31.77 -1.35
C LYS A 320 23.04 30.71 -1.21
N SER A 321 22.87 30.19 0.00
CA SER A 321 21.80 29.26 0.39
C SER A 321 20.78 29.99 1.25
N GLU A 322 19.50 29.69 1.03
CA GLU A 322 18.40 30.22 1.86
C GLU A 322 18.23 29.44 3.16
N PHE A 323 18.91 28.29 3.33
CA PHE A 323 18.80 27.46 4.53
C PHE A 323 19.15 28.22 5.81
N CYS A 324 20.22 29.03 5.78
CA CYS A 324 20.70 29.79 6.92
C CYS A 324 20.17 31.22 6.94
N ASN A 325 19.31 31.53 7.91
CA ASN A 325 18.64 32.83 8.01
C ASN A 325 19.60 33.99 8.36
N ASN A 326 20.81 33.67 8.86
CA ASN A 326 21.86 34.65 9.14
C ASN A 326 22.70 35.02 7.90
N GLY A 327 22.40 34.44 6.73
CA GLY A 327 23.09 34.73 5.47
C GLY A 327 24.49 34.12 5.34
N ARG A 328 24.93 33.29 6.30
CA ARG A 328 26.26 32.64 6.31
C ARG A 328 26.28 31.31 5.57
N GLY A 329 25.13 30.83 5.09
CA GLY A 329 24.98 29.55 4.41
C GLY A 329 25.22 29.64 2.91
N TYR A 330 25.95 28.67 2.38
CA TYR A 330 26.23 28.52 0.96
C TYR A 330 25.96 27.10 0.47
N LYS A 331 25.48 26.97 -0.77
CA LYS A 331 25.19 25.72 -1.49
C LYS A 331 26.07 25.59 -2.75
N PRO A 332 26.28 24.38 -3.30
CA PRO A 332 27.26 24.15 -4.38
C PRO A 332 26.82 24.62 -5.77
N THR A 333 25.61 25.17 -5.91
CA THR A 333 25.09 25.69 -7.20
C THR A 333 24.21 26.92 -7.00
N GLU A 334 24.22 27.83 -7.97
CA GLU A 334 23.29 28.96 -8.03
C GLU A 334 21.87 28.52 -8.45
N GLN A 335 21.79 27.44 -9.23
CA GLN A 335 20.53 26.94 -9.75
C GLN A 335 19.65 26.37 -8.64
N ILE A 336 18.35 26.26 -8.91
CA ILE A 336 17.44 25.51 -8.06
C ILE A 336 17.86 24.04 -8.13
N SER A 337 18.08 23.42 -6.96
CA SER A 337 18.46 22.01 -6.85
C SER A 337 17.27 21.14 -6.40
N ILE A 338 17.43 19.83 -6.49
CA ILE A 338 16.49 18.85 -5.91
C ILE A 338 16.27 19.07 -4.41
N MET A 339 17.27 19.57 -3.68
CA MET A 339 17.17 19.84 -2.24
C MET A 339 16.44 21.16 -1.93
N GLN A 340 16.22 22.00 -2.95
CA GLN A 340 15.39 23.20 -2.82
C GLN A 340 13.97 22.94 -3.30
N HIS A 341 13.82 22.23 -4.43
CA HIS A 341 12.54 21.81 -4.99
C HIS A 341 12.68 20.43 -5.65
N SER A 342 12.00 19.42 -5.10
CA SER A 342 12.20 18.03 -5.50
C SER A 342 11.84 17.73 -6.96
N GLU A 343 10.92 18.49 -7.56
CA GLU A 343 10.49 18.33 -8.97
C GLU A 343 11.58 18.64 -10.01
N VAL A 344 12.60 19.42 -9.65
CA VAL A 344 13.71 19.76 -10.56
C VAL A 344 14.57 18.54 -10.89
N GLY A 345 14.56 17.52 -10.03
CA GLY A 345 15.30 16.28 -10.22
C GLY A 345 16.80 16.38 -10.00
N LEU A 346 17.47 15.23 -10.05
CA LEU A 346 18.87 15.10 -9.65
C LEU A 346 19.85 15.55 -10.75
N SER A 347 20.54 16.66 -10.50
CA SER A 347 21.58 17.18 -11.39
C SER A 347 22.87 16.34 -11.35
N PRO A 348 23.73 16.39 -12.39
CA PRO A 348 25.02 15.71 -12.39
C PRO A 348 25.94 16.11 -11.24
N LEU A 349 25.87 17.38 -10.80
CA LEU A 349 26.65 17.86 -9.65
C LEU A 349 26.21 17.18 -8.36
N TYR A 350 24.91 17.15 -8.06
CA TYR A 350 24.39 16.55 -6.84
C TYR A 350 24.56 15.03 -6.84
N ARG A 351 24.44 14.38 -8.00
CA ARG A 351 24.77 12.95 -8.13
C ARG A 351 26.21 12.66 -7.72
N ARG A 352 27.19 13.47 -8.17
CA ARG A 352 28.60 13.31 -7.77
C ARG A 352 28.83 13.59 -6.29
N LEU A 353 28.20 14.63 -5.74
CA LEU A 353 28.26 14.91 -4.30
C LEU A 353 27.68 13.76 -3.47
N TRP A 354 26.59 13.15 -3.95
CA TRP A 354 25.96 12.02 -3.30
C TRP A 354 26.85 10.79 -3.28
N VAL A 355 27.44 10.41 -4.43
CA VAL A 355 28.45 9.34 -4.49
C VAL A 355 29.64 9.65 -3.57
N LYS A 356 30.11 10.89 -3.55
CA LYS A 356 31.22 11.31 -2.69
C LYS A 356 30.89 11.07 -1.21
N GLN A 357 29.71 11.50 -0.76
CA GLN A 357 29.30 11.34 0.64
C GLN A 357 29.20 9.89 1.06
N LEU A 358 28.53 9.07 0.25
CA LEU A 358 28.37 7.64 0.54
C LEU A 358 29.71 6.88 0.55
N ARG A 359 30.74 7.33 -0.18
CA ARG A 359 32.03 6.62 -0.24
C ARG A 359 33.10 7.15 0.71
N GLN A 360 33.11 8.46 0.96
CA GLN A 360 34.20 9.12 1.69
C GLN A 360 33.84 9.50 3.12
N HIS A 361 32.55 9.54 3.44
CA HIS A 361 32.04 9.95 4.75
C HIS A 361 31.09 8.88 5.32
N SER A 362 31.31 7.61 4.98
CA SER A 362 30.46 6.49 5.38
C SER A 362 30.27 6.34 6.89
N ASP A 363 31.28 6.75 7.65
CA ASP A 363 31.34 6.69 9.12
C ASP A 363 30.60 7.86 9.79
N GLU A 364 30.30 8.93 9.05
CA GLU A 364 29.57 10.12 9.51
C GLU A 364 28.06 9.99 9.24
N LEU A 365 27.63 9.02 8.44
CA LEU A 365 26.23 8.84 8.07
C LEU A 365 25.42 8.30 9.26
N LEU A 366 24.36 9.03 9.63
CA LEU A 366 23.39 8.57 10.59
C LEU A 366 22.52 7.45 10.00
N ARG A 367 22.53 6.29 10.65
CA ARG A 367 21.75 5.11 10.28
C ARG A 367 20.57 4.91 11.22
N TYR A 368 19.62 4.05 10.84
CA TYR A 368 18.45 3.81 11.70
C TYR A 368 18.85 3.27 13.08
N GLN A 369 20.00 2.57 13.17
CA GLN A 369 20.53 2.06 14.43
C GLN A 369 20.86 3.19 15.41
N ASP A 370 21.40 4.33 14.94
CA ASP A 370 21.68 5.48 15.81
C ASP A 370 20.39 6.05 16.39
N TYR A 371 19.32 6.07 15.58
CA TYR A 371 18.00 6.47 16.04
C TYR A 371 17.43 5.47 17.06
N PHE A 372 17.52 4.18 16.79
CA PHE A 372 16.99 3.14 17.66
C PHE A 372 17.76 3.04 18.97
N HIS A 373 19.07 3.28 18.95
CA HIS A 373 19.87 3.42 20.17
C HIS A 373 19.36 4.57 21.03
N ARG A 374 19.08 5.75 20.45
CA ARG A 374 18.52 6.89 21.21
C ARG A 374 17.14 6.62 21.79
N LEU A 375 16.34 5.77 21.15
CA LEU A 375 15.00 5.41 21.62
C LEU A 375 15.03 4.38 22.76
N SER A 376 15.83 3.32 22.66
CA SER A 376 15.81 2.21 23.62
C SER A 376 16.99 2.19 24.61
N ALA A 377 18.01 3.02 24.38
CA ALA A 377 19.29 3.01 25.09
C ALA A 377 20.04 1.66 25.03
N LEU A 378 19.64 0.73 24.14
CA LEU A 378 20.28 -0.59 24.05
C LEU A 378 21.62 -0.48 23.30
N PRO A 379 22.75 -0.91 23.90
CA PRO A 379 24.08 -0.81 23.28
C PRO A 379 24.25 -1.67 22.02
N ILE A 380 23.45 -2.72 21.85
CA ILE A 380 23.49 -3.60 20.68
C ILE A 380 23.24 -2.86 19.36
N TRP A 381 22.53 -1.72 19.38
CA TRP A 381 22.37 -0.87 18.21
C TRP A 381 23.67 -0.16 17.81
N LEU A 382 24.57 0.11 18.76
CA LEU A 382 25.88 0.71 18.50
C LEU A 382 26.95 -0.33 18.16
N GLN A 383 26.67 -1.62 18.34
CA GLN A 383 27.54 -2.69 17.87
C GLN A 383 27.49 -2.67 16.34
N ARG A 384 28.31 -1.79 15.75
CA ARG A 384 28.40 -1.56 14.32
C ARG A 384 28.35 -2.90 13.59
N HIS A 385 27.42 -3.03 12.65
CA HIS A 385 27.51 -4.09 11.67
C HIS A 385 28.90 -4.00 11.05
N PRO A 386 29.67 -5.10 10.98
CA PRO A 386 30.99 -5.08 10.36
C PRO A 386 30.78 -4.81 8.87
N LEU A 387 30.73 -3.54 8.47
CA LEU A 387 31.01 -3.16 7.10
C LEU A 387 32.48 -3.48 6.83
N ALA A 388 32.71 -4.00 5.64
CA ALA A 388 34.00 -4.42 5.13
C ALA A 388 35.11 -3.43 5.53
N THR A 389 36.16 -3.98 6.10
CA THR A 389 37.39 -3.33 6.52
C THR A 389 37.98 -2.45 5.41
N HIS A 390 37.69 -1.14 5.40
CA HIS A 390 38.53 -0.14 4.74
C HIS A 390 38.64 1.13 5.61
N GLY A 391 39.80 1.25 6.27
CA GLY A 391 40.51 2.53 6.44
C GLY A 391 39.94 3.55 7.43
N ALA A 392 40.37 3.39 8.69
CA ALA A 392 40.47 4.37 9.76
C ALA A 392 40.38 5.88 9.42
N GLY A 393 39.58 6.59 10.22
CA GLY A 393 39.69 8.03 10.45
C GLY A 393 38.88 8.45 11.68
N GLU A 394 39.52 8.47 12.86
CA GLU A 394 38.97 9.11 14.05
C GLU A 394 38.72 10.60 13.80
N GLY A 395 37.48 11.07 13.98
CA GLY A 395 37.19 12.49 13.84
C GLY A 395 35.74 12.89 14.08
N ARG A 396 35.44 13.26 15.34
CA ARG A 396 34.42 14.24 15.77
C ARG A 396 32.97 14.06 15.29
N THR A 397 32.11 13.64 16.21
CA THR A 397 30.78 14.28 16.39
C THR A 397 30.34 14.15 17.86
N THR A 398 30.62 15.19 18.64
CA THR A 398 29.82 15.52 19.83
C THR A 398 28.62 16.33 19.36
N ILE A 399 27.44 15.72 19.26
CA ILE A 399 26.17 16.44 19.28
C ILE A 399 25.53 16.13 20.62
N ASN A 400 25.76 17.04 21.57
CA ASN A 400 25.11 17.01 22.87
C ASN A 400 23.62 17.30 22.72
N GLN A 401 22.84 16.43 23.36
CA GLN A 401 21.58 16.68 24.05
C GLN A 401 20.95 18.07 23.86
N ALA A 402 19.81 18.10 23.17
CA ALA A 402 18.76 19.07 23.43
C ALA A 402 17.41 18.50 22.99
N ASN A 403 16.67 17.93 23.95
CA ASN A 403 15.31 18.35 24.32
C ASN A 403 14.43 17.20 24.84
N ASN A 404 13.90 17.44 26.04
CA ASN A 404 12.54 17.05 26.42
C ASN A 404 11.51 17.62 25.45
#